data_AF-A0A7C7UZC9-F1
#
_entry.id   AF-A0A7C7UZC9-F1
#
_cell.length_a   1.000
_cell.length_b   1.000
_cell.length_c   1.000
_cell.angle_alpha   90.00
_cell.angle_beta   90.00
_cell.angle_gamma   90.00
#
_symmetry.space_group_name_H-M   'P 1'
#
loop_
_entity.id
_entity.type
_entity.pdbx_description
1 polymer ?
#
loop_
_entity_poly.entity_id
_entity_poly.type
_entity_poly.pdbx_seq_one_letter_code
_entity_poly.pdbx_strand_id
1 'polypeptide(L)'
;MAKIALPRKFFGRRSEILNPPYLLSIPKNSFENFVQIKVNPYKRKNVGLEHIFRTSFPFKDPDENFILEYLGYEIGDWECNRCGYKPKEDLLGGWDVDCPECGAKLVHKEKFTPEECKLKGLTYSAPLRVMLQLKAK
;
A
#
# COMPACT_ATOMS: atom_id res chain seq x y z
N MET A 1 -31.87 17.07 -8.06
CA MET A 1 -31.87 18.29 -8.89
C MET A 1 -30.54 18.35 -9.62
N ALA A 2 -30.53 18.24 -10.95
CA ALA A 2 -29.29 18.35 -11.72
C ALA A 2 -28.80 19.80 -11.67
N LYS A 3 -27.58 20.03 -11.15
CA LYS A 3 -26.93 21.34 -11.17
C LYS A 3 -26.54 21.64 -12.61
N ILE A 4 -27.35 22.43 -13.30
CA ILE A 4 -26.99 22.99 -14.61
C ILE A 4 -25.94 24.06 -14.34
N ALA A 5 -24.70 23.83 -14.77
CA ALA A 5 -23.64 24.83 -14.68
C ALA A 5 -24.04 26.07 -15.47
N LEU A 6 -23.81 27.27 -14.91
CA LEU A 6 -24.09 28.53 -15.61
C LEU A 6 -23.23 28.59 -16.89
N PRO A 7 -23.79 29.02 -18.03
CA PRO A 7 -23.06 29.10 -19.29
C PRO A 7 -21.91 30.10 -19.18
N ARG A 8 -20.68 29.64 -19.48
CA ARG A 8 -19.47 30.47 -19.47
C ARG A 8 -19.06 30.82 -20.90
N LYS A 9 -19.04 32.12 -21.21
CA LYS A 9 -18.53 32.62 -22.50
C LYS A 9 -17.00 32.67 -22.49
N PHE A 10 -16.36 31.93 -23.38
CA PHE A 10 -14.90 31.91 -23.56
C PHE A 10 -14.52 32.83 -24.74
N PHE A 11 -13.56 33.74 -24.54
CA PHE A 11 -13.11 34.71 -25.55
C PHE A 11 -11.72 34.39 -26.14
N GLY A 12 -11.14 33.24 -25.79
CA GLY A 12 -9.85 32.83 -26.32
C GLY A 12 -9.93 32.57 -27.83
N ARG A 13 -8.98 33.14 -28.58
CA ARG A 13 -8.91 33.01 -30.05
C ARG A 13 -8.08 31.80 -30.51
N ARG A 14 -7.21 31.29 -29.64
CA ARG A 14 -6.34 30.14 -29.90
C ARG A 14 -6.98 28.89 -29.30
N SER A 15 -6.91 27.77 -30.03
CA SER A 15 -7.32 26.46 -29.52
C SER A 15 -6.34 25.98 -28.45
N GLU A 16 -6.86 25.38 -27.38
CA GLU A 16 -6.03 24.65 -26.42
C GLU A 16 -5.44 23.42 -27.12
N ILE A 17 -4.11 23.34 -27.15
CA ILE A 17 -3.39 22.23 -27.79
C ILE A 17 -3.31 21.03 -26.84
N LEU A 18 -3.29 21.29 -25.53
CA LEU A 18 -3.17 20.30 -24.48
C LEU A 18 -4.13 20.65 -23.34
N ASN A 19 -4.76 19.61 -22.79
CA ASN A 19 -5.56 19.75 -21.59
C ASN A 19 -4.65 19.90 -20.36
N PRO A 20 -5.05 20.67 -19.33
CA PRO A 20 -4.36 20.70 -18.06
C PRO A 20 -4.21 19.28 -17.47
N PRO A 21 -3.03 18.92 -16.95
CA PRO A 21 -2.82 17.60 -16.35
C PRO A 21 -3.55 17.48 -15.02
N TYR A 22 -3.67 16.25 -14.52
CA TYR A 22 -4.14 16.00 -13.16
C TYR A 22 -3.15 16.59 -12.14
N LEU A 23 -3.53 17.71 -11.51
CA LEU A 23 -2.63 18.50 -10.67
C LEU A 23 -2.15 17.77 -9.40
N LEU A 24 -2.87 16.74 -8.95
CA LEU A 24 -2.49 15.93 -7.78
C LEU A 24 -1.69 14.67 -8.17
N SER A 25 -1.31 14.52 -9.44
CA SER A 25 -0.56 13.36 -9.93
C SER A 25 0.78 13.19 -9.21
N ILE A 26 1.55 14.26 -9.03
CA ILE A 26 2.88 14.19 -8.43
C ILE A 26 2.85 13.64 -6.99
N PRO A 27 2.14 14.27 -6.03
CA PRO A 27 2.13 13.77 -4.65
C PRO A 27 1.50 12.37 -4.56
N LYS A 28 0.44 12.10 -5.33
CA LYS A 28 -0.21 10.80 -5.37
C LYS A 28 0.75 9.70 -5.85
N ASN A 29 1.38 9.91 -7.01
CA ASN A 29 2.28 8.93 -7.61
C ASN A 29 3.53 8.74 -6.75
N SER A 30 4.07 9.82 -6.16
CA SER A 30 5.21 9.73 -5.24
C SER A 30 4.89 8.82 -4.05
N PHE A 31 3.72 9.00 -3.43
CA PHE A 31 3.29 8.17 -2.30
C PHE A 31 3.02 6.72 -2.74
N GLU A 32 2.25 6.51 -3.81
CA GLU A 32 1.93 5.17 -4.34
C GLU A 32 3.20 4.38 -4.72
N ASN A 33 4.19 5.04 -5.33
CA ASN A 33 5.47 4.43 -5.68
C ASN A 33 6.33 4.11 -4.44
N PHE A 34 6.27 4.93 -3.40
CA PHE A 34 7.02 4.70 -2.17
C PHE A 34 6.47 3.49 -1.39
N VAL A 35 5.15 3.38 -1.24
CA VAL A 35 4.50 2.36 -0.39
C VAL A 35 4.10 1.08 -1.13
N GLN A 36 3.84 1.14 -2.44
CA GLN A 36 3.47 0.00 -3.30
C GLN A 36 2.30 -0.87 -2.77
N ILE A 37 1.27 -0.25 -2.17
CA ILE A 37 0.14 -0.96 -1.54
C ILE A 37 -0.74 -1.75 -2.53
N LYS A 38 -0.82 -1.31 -3.79
CA LYS A 38 -1.59 -1.94 -4.88
C LYS A 38 -0.78 -2.98 -5.67
N VAL A 39 0.33 -3.45 -5.11
CA VAL A 39 1.21 -4.44 -5.74
C VAL A 39 1.30 -5.64 -4.80
N ASN A 40 1.29 -6.83 -5.37
CA ASN A 40 1.48 -8.06 -4.61
C ASN A 40 2.79 -7.98 -3.81
N PRO A 41 2.78 -8.26 -2.48
CA PRO A 41 3.96 -8.13 -1.62
C PRO A 41 5.21 -8.82 -2.14
N TYR A 42 5.05 -9.96 -2.82
CA TYR A 42 6.15 -10.75 -3.36
C TYR A 42 6.64 -10.30 -4.74
N LYS A 43 5.95 -9.34 -5.37
CA LYS A 43 6.24 -8.81 -6.72
C LYS A 43 6.51 -7.31 -6.73
N ARG A 44 6.80 -6.72 -5.57
CA ARG A 44 7.13 -5.29 -5.46
C ARG A 44 8.44 -4.96 -6.16
N LYS A 45 8.51 -3.76 -6.72
CA LYS A 45 9.74 -3.24 -7.33
C LYS A 45 10.70 -2.80 -6.22
N ASN A 46 12.00 -2.91 -6.44
CA ASN A 46 13.03 -2.46 -5.51
C ASN A 46 13.13 -0.92 -5.47
N VAL A 47 12.10 -0.26 -4.95
CA VAL A 47 11.96 1.19 -4.77
C VAL A 47 11.23 1.48 -3.46
N GLY A 48 11.39 2.69 -2.91
CA GLY A 48 10.67 3.11 -1.70
C GLY A 48 10.94 2.21 -0.49
N LEU A 49 9.89 1.76 0.19
CA LEU A 49 10.00 0.88 1.36
C LEU A 49 10.72 -0.44 1.05
N GLU A 50 10.42 -1.05 -0.10
CA GLU A 50 11.07 -2.29 -0.53
C GLU A 50 12.59 -2.10 -0.62
N HIS A 51 13.03 -0.98 -1.21
CA HIS A 51 14.44 -0.65 -1.31
C HIS A 51 15.09 -0.47 0.05
N ILE A 52 14.45 0.31 0.93
CA ILE A 52 14.97 0.57 2.28
C ILE A 52 15.17 -0.73 3.05
N PHE A 53 14.21 -1.66 3.02
CA PHE A 53 14.35 -2.93 3.72
C PHE A 53 15.41 -3.83 3.08
N ARG A 54 15.45 -3.93 1.75
CA ARG A 54 16.45 -4.75 1.03
C ARG A 54 17.87 -4.25 1.21
N THR A 55 18.09 -2.94 1.38
CA THR A 55 19.42 -2.37 1.62
C THR A 55 19.83 -2.42 3.09
N SER A 56 18.87 -2.45 4.02
CA SER A 56 19.19 -2.46 5.45
C SER A 56 19.48 -3.86 5.96
N PHE A 57 18.73 -4.87 5.49
CA PHE A 57 18.93 -6.26 5.85
C PHE A 57 19.91 -6.95 4.87
N PRO A 58 20.64 -7.99 5.31
CA PRO A 58 20.50 -8.72 6.58
C PRO A 58 21.22 -8.07 7.76
N PHE A 59 20.72 -8.33 8.96
CA PHE A 59 21.43 -8.07 10.21
C PHE A 59 22.04 -9.36 10.76
N LYS A 60 23.26 -9.26 11.26
CA LYS A 60 24.01 -10.39 11.84
C LYS A 60 24.40 -10.08 13.28
N ASP A 61 24.36 -11.10 14.11
CA ASP A 61 25.03 -11.12 15.42
C ASP A 61 26.55 -10.99 15.23
N PRO A 62 27.29 -10.25 16.10
CA PRO A 62 28.76 -10.24 16.13
C PRO A 62 29.43 -11.61 15.98
N ASP A 63 28.87 -12.66 16.58
CA ASP A 63 29.42 -14.02 16.51
C ASP A 63 28.96 -14.79 15.25
N GLU A 64 28.19 -14.15 14.36
CA GLU A 64 27.58 -14.71 13.15
C GLU A 64 26.76 -16.00 13.36
N ASN A 65 26.29 -16.27 14.59
CA ASN A 65 25.45 -17.43 14.88
C ASN A 65 24.02 -17.26 14.35
N PHE A 66 23.57 -16.01 14.24
CA PHE A 66 22.21 -15.65 13.84
C PHE A 66 22.22 -14.59 12.73
N ILE A 67 21.36 -14.81 11.73
CA ILE A 67 21.13 -13.89 10.62
C ILE A 67 19.64 -13.58 10.54
N LEU A 68 19.30 -12.29 10.57
CA LEU A 68 17.94 -11.80 10.36
C LEU A 68 17.79 -11.34 8.91
N GLU A 69 16.94 -12.04 8.15
CA GLU A 69 16.69 -11.75 6.75
C GLU A 69 15.31 -11.13 6.54
N TYR A 70 15.23 -10.20 5.60
CA TYR A 70 13.97 -9.57 5.20
C TYR A 70 13.24 -10.40 4.14
N LEU A 71 11.99 -10.79 4.39
CA LEU A 71 11.16 -11.52 3.43
C LEU A 71 10.24 -10.57 2.65
N GLY A 72 9.51 -9.70 3.34
CA GLY A 72 8.56 -8.77 2.73
C GLY A 72 7.84 -7.91 3.77
N TYR A 73 6.99 -6.98 3.33
CA TYR A 73 6.16 -6.16 4.24
C TYR A 73 4.68 -6.18 3.86
N GLU A 74 3.81 -5.91 4.83
CA GLU A 74 2.37 -5.77 4.69
C GLU A 74 1.97 -4.39 5.21
N ILE A 75 1.07 -3.71 4.48
CA ILE A 75 0.44 -2.47 4.94
C ILE A 75 -1.06 -2.71 5.04
N GLY A 76 -1.63 -2.36 6.20
CA GLY A 76 -3.06 -2.51 6.45
C GLY A 76 -3.44 -3.82 7.11
N ASP A 77 -4.74 -4.01 7.30
CA ASP A 77 -5.30 -5.27 7.77
C ASP A 77 -5.97 -5.97 6.59
N TRP A 78 -5.61 -7.24 6.35
CA TRP A 78 -6.13 -8.02 5.22
C TRP A 78 -6.97 -9.20 5.70
N GLU A 79 -8.06 -9.47 5.00
CA GLU A 79 -8.98 -10.56 5.34
C GLU A 79 -9.62 -11.14 4.08
N CYS A 80 -9.84 -12.45 4.08
CA CYS A 80 -10.62 -13.11 3.05
C CYS A 80 -12.12 -12.94 3.32
N ASN A 81 -12.85 -12.29 2.42
CA ASN A 81 -14.30 -12.13 2.55
C ASN A 81 -15.10 -13.45 2.42
N ARG A 82 -14.48 -14.55 1.97
CA ARG A 82 -15.16 -15.83 1.76
C ARG A 82 -15.13 -16.75 2.97
N CYS A 83 -13.96 -16.91 3.61
CA CYS A 83 -13.78 -17.80 4.76
C CYS A 83 -13.36 -17.08 6.06
N GLY A 84 -13.11 -15.76 6.02
CA GLY A 84 -12.67 -15.00 7.19
C GLY A 84 -11.18 -15.18 7.53
N TYR A 85 -10.41 -15.88 6.69
CA TYR A 85 -8.97 -16.05 6.87
C TYR A 85 -8.26 -14.70 6.95
N LYS A 86 -7.37 -14.56 7.94
CA LYS A 86 -6.50 -13.40 8.13
C LYS A 86 -5.05 -13.84 8.00
N PRO A 87 -4.22 -13.17 7.20
CA PRO A 87 -2.79 -13.44 7.13
C PRO A 87 -2.16 -13.35 8.52
N LYS A 88 -1.31 -14.32 8.81
CA LYS A 88 -0.53 -14.42 10.05
C LYS A 88 0.95 -14.48 9.67
N GLU A 89 1.78 -15.01 10.58
CA GLU A 89 3.23 -15.15 10.41
C GLU A 89 3.64 -15.93 9.15
N ASP A 90 2.77 -16.78 8.60
CA ASP A 90 3.08 -17.63 7.45
C ASP A 90 2.86 -16.98 6.07
N LEU A 91 2.10 -15.88 6.00
CA LEU A 91 1.69 -15.27 4.73
C LEU A 91 1.62 -13.75 4.85
N LEU A 92 2.21 -13.04 3.89
CA LEU A 92 2.04 -11.59 3.80
C LEU A 92 0.65 -11.24 3.26
N GLY A 93 -0.09 -10.41 3.99
CA GLY A 93 -1.27 -9.74 3.45
C GLY A 93 -0.91 -8.74 2.37
N GLY A 94 -1.75 -8.63 1.35
CA GLY A 94 -1.54 -7.66 0.29
C GLY A 94 -2.49 -7.77 -0.89
N TRP A 95 -2.33 -6.81 -1.79
CA TRP A 95 -3.07 -6.78 -3.04
C TRP A 95 -2.76 -8.01 -3.90
N ASP A 96 -3.78 -8.58 -4.52
CA ASP A 96 -3.63 -9.74 -5.42
C ASP A 96 -2.97 -10.97 -4.75
N VAL A 97 -3.12 -11.12 -3.43
CA VAL A 97 -2.73 -12.33 -2.70
C VAL A 97 -3.93 -13.26 -2.58
N ASP A 98 -3.72 -14.53 -2.92
CA ASP A 98 -4.73 -15.58 -2.82
C ASP A 98 -4.80 -16.12 -1.38
N CYS A 99 -6.02 -16.32 -0.88
CA CYS A 99 -6.26 -16.98 0.39
C CYS A 99 -5.86 -18.46 0.30
N PRO A 100 -5.03 -18.97 1.23
CA PRO A 100 -4.56 -20.35 1.19
C PRO A 100 -5.67 -21.37 1.45
N GLU A 101 -6.76 -20.97 2.12
CA GLU A 101 -7.85 -21.89 2.47
C GLU A 101 -8.90 -22.06 1.36
N CYS A 102 -9.15 -21.02 0.55
CA CYS A 102 -10.26 -21.04 -0.40
C CYS A 102 -9.95 -20.43 -1.79
N GLY A 103 -8.73 -19.94 -2.01
CA GLY A 103 -8.27 -19.36 -3.28
C GLY A 103 -8.88 -18.01 -3.65
N ALA A 104 -9.72 -17.41 -2.80
CA ALA A 104 -10.26 -16.07 -3.04
C ALA A 104 -9.21 -15.00 -2.70
N LYS A 105 -9.27 -13.84 -3.37
CA LYS A 105 -8.35 -12.73 -3.09
C LYS A 105 -8.60 -12.12 -1.72
N LEU A 106 -7.52 -11.78 -1.02
CA LEU A 106 -7.58 -11.01 0.21
C LEU A 106 -8.06 -9.58 -0.05
N VAL A 107 -8.78 -9.02 0.92
CA VAL A 107 -9.33 -7.67 0.85
C VAL A 107 -8.84 -6.86 2.03
N HIS A 108 -8.45 -5.62 1.77
CA HIS A 108 -8.06 -4.67 2.81
C HIS A 108 -9.28 -4.26 3.64
N LYS A 109 -9.21 -4.47 4.96
CA LYS A 109 -10.23 -4.09 5.94
C LYS A 109 -9.84 -2.79 6.61
N GLU A 110 -10.40 -1.71 6.11
CA GLU A 110 -10.21 -0.39 6.70
C GLU A 110 -11.02 -0.27 8.00
N LYS A 111 -10.35 0.11 9.10
CA LYS A 111 -11.00 0.22 10.43
C LYS A 111 -11.89 1.46 10.55
N PHE A 112 -11.42 2.58 10.00
CA PHE A 112 -12.12 3.86 10.03
C PHE A 112 -11.90 4.59 8.71
N THR A 113 -12.95 5.21 8.21
CA THR A 113 -12.87 6.11 7.06
C THR A 113 -12.14 7.42 7.43
N PRO A 114 -11.60 8.15 6.45
CA PRO A 114 -11.00 9.47 6.70
C PRO A 114 -11.93 10.46 7.42
N GLU A 115 -13.22 10.41 7.12
CA GLU A 115 -14.27 11.24 7.75
C GLU A 115 -14.45 10.86 9.23
N GLU A 116 -14.53 9.57 9.53
CA GLU A 116 -14.63 9.08 10.91
C GLU A 116 -13.39 9.42 11.73
N CYS A 117 -12.18 9.30 11.15
CA CYS A 117 -10.94 9.71 11.81
C CYS A 117 -10.96 11.21 12.17
N LYS A 118 -11.41 12.07 11.24
CA LYS A 118 -11.55 13.52 11.50
C LYS A 118 -12.53 13.80 12.63
N LEU A 119 -13.70 13.16 12.62
CA LEU A 119 -14.73 13.35 13.66
C LEU A 119 -14.26 12.88 15.03
N LYS A 120 -13.48 11.79 15.08
CA LYS A 120 -12.97 11.21 16.33
C LYS A 120 -11.64 11.82 16.79
N GLY A 121 -11.05 12.75 16.05
CA GLY A 121 -9.73 13.31 16.36
C GLY A 121 -8.59 12.28 16.27
N LEU A 122 -8.75 11.26 15.43
CA LEU A 122 -7.77 10.19 15.23
C LEU A 122 -6.89 10.47 14.00
N THR A 123 -5.67 9.96 14.02
CA THR A 123 -4.80 9.96 12.82
C THR A 123 -5.21 8.82 11.89
N TYR A 124 -5.53 9.17 10.64
CA TYR A 124 -5.78 8.20 9.59
C TYR A 124 -4.47 7.51 9.20
N SER A 125 -4.34 6.23 9.56
CA SER A 125 -3.12 5.44 9.40
C SER A 125 -3.42 3.96 9.23
N ALA A 126 -2.47 3.22 8.66
CA ALA A 126 -2.53 1.77 8.49
C ALA A 126 -1.28 1.13 9.11
N PRO A 127 -1.41 -0.04 9.77
CA PRO A 127 -0.26 -0.73 10.34
C PRO A 127 0.71 -1.19 9.25
N LEU A 128 2.01 -1.06 9.51
CA LEU A 128 3.07 -1.65 8.70
C LEU A 128 3.64 -2.86 9.46
N ARG A 129 3.58 -4.04 8.86
CA ARG A 129 4.17 -5.27 9.39
C ARG A 129 5.30 -5.71 8.47
N VAL A 130 6.45 -6.06 9.05
CA VAL A 130 7.63 -6.52 8.30
C VAL A 130 7.86 -7.99 8.68
N MET A 131 7.92 -8.86 7.67
CA MET A 131 8.18 -10.27 7.86
C MET A 131 9.68 -10.52 7.75
N LEU A 132 10.24 -11.05 8.83
CA LEU A 132 11.66 -11.34 8.96
C LEU A 132 11.84 -12.84 9.23
N GLN A 133 12.91 -13.42 8.70
CA GLN A 133 13.30 -14.79 8.96
C GLN A 133 14.58 -14.80 9.78
N LEU A 134 14.56 -15.47 10.93
CA LEU A 134 15.77 -15.77 11.69
C LEU A 134 16.38 -17.07 11.16
N LYS A 135 17.64 -17.02 10.74
CA LYS A 135 18.44 -18.20 10.41
C LYS A 135 19.53 -18.37 11.46
N ALA A 136 19.54 -19.53 12.12
CA ALA A 136 20.62 -19.95 12.99
C ALA A 136 21.59 -20.84 12.21
N LYS A 137 22.88 -20.73 12.52
CA LYS A 137 23.92 -21.61 11.98
C LYS A 137 23.92 -22.97 12.69
#